data_AF-A0A954IHC5-F1
#
_entry.id   AF-A0A954IHC5-F1
#
_cell.length_a   1.000
_cell.length_b   1.000
_cell.length_c   1.000
_cell.angle_alpha   90.00
_cell.angle_beta   90.00
_cell.angle_gamma   90.00
#
_symmetry.space_group_name_H-M   'P 1'
#
loop_
_entity.id
_entity.type
_entity.pdbx_description
1 polymer ?
#
loop_
_entity_poly.entity_id
_entity_poly.type
_entity_poly.pdbx_seq_one_letter_code
_entity_poly.pdbx_strand_id
1 'polypeptide(L)'
;MLRSFAVTLLLGSLIVPAYGQGSFNAGNTGRATPGGQPAARGQAGGAAGAQLAPVTMSPELEKILTEWSIASSRIETLEGDHIQRVYDLQLGLEVISEGHFWYERPDKGRIDIEPTPVTMQMVDDRKSGKTPARRIQNKDGVELPFELRPGKAEKWICDGQRVFQLQVEEKSAGIVNLPTEMMGQNIMDSPMPFLFGMPPEKAKERFRMELFRETDRQNGRAYIRAYPRTARDSGWQMAEIILDIRSFLPIAVQLSLNGESQKCFAFGHIKVNQTKTLWTELTGGGRVFVPNLKGFQVVVEGSTPTVPNLIGLSHTDALEALEKLGLPRDKDNPARNRVSVLPGPAARSPQDIYKVALQLPAPGTPIKNDTTVELKLFMDPRSAKK
;
A
#
# COMPACT_ATOMS: atom_id res chain seq x y z
N MET A 1 -2.63 37.13 -45.57
CA MET A 1 -1.33 37.19 -44.88
C MET A 1 -1.36 36.20 -43.74
N LEU A 2 -0.80 35.00 -43.97
CA LEU A 2 -0.58 33.98 -42.95
C LEU A 2 0.60 34.39 -42.06
N ARG A 3 0.47 34.23 -40.74
CA ARG A 3 1.62 34.05 -39.86
C ARG A 3 1.38 32.87 -38.93
N SER A 4 2.05 31.78 -39.28
CA SER A 4 2.27 30.58 -38.47
C SER A 4 3.01 30.94 -37.18
N PHE A 5 2.57 30.37 -36.07
CA PHE A 5 3.44 30.05 -34.94
C PHE A 5 3.30 28.56 -34.66
N ALA A 6 4.33 27.82 -35.02
CA ALA A 6 4.52 26.43 -34.61
C ALA A 6 4.99 26.43 -33.16
N VAL A 7 4.29 25.72 -32.29
CA VAL A 7 4.77 25.35 -30.96
C VAL A 7 5.09 23.87 -31.00
N THR A 8 6.38 23.58 -30.91
CA THR A 8 6.98 22.25 -30.84
C THR A 8 6.49 21.51 -29.59
N LEU A 9 5.79 20.40 -29.79
CA LEU A 9 5.47 19.44 -28.73
C LEU A 9 6.73 18.62 -28.43
N LEU A 10 7.42 18.93 -27.34
CA LEU A 10 8.39 18.03 -26.71
C LEU A 10 7.61 17.09 -25.79
N LEU A 11 7.43 15.84 -26.22
CA LEU A 11 7.04 14.74 -25.34
C LEU A 11 8.18 14.48 -24.35
N GLY A 12 8.12 15.16 -23.21
CA GLY A 12 8.90 14.81 -22.03
C GLY A 12 8.20 13.68 -21.30
N SER A 13 8.82 12.50 -21.31
CA SER A 13 8.45 11.36 -20.48
C SER A 13 8.41 11.77 -19.01
N LEU A 14 7.21 11.93 -18.46
CA LEU A 14 7.02 12.07 -17.01
C LEU A 14 7.17 10.69 -16.39
N ILE A 15 8.36 10.45 -15.83
CA ILE A 15 8.55 9.43 -14.80
C ILE A 15 7.75 9.90 -13.59
N VAL A 16 6.57 9.31 -13.41
CA VAL A 16 5.80 9.46 -12.17
C VAL A 16 6.53 8.61 -11.12
N PRO A 17 7.07 9.19 -10.03
CA PRO A 17 7.60 8.37 -8.95
C PRO A 17 6.45 7.55 -8.35
N ALA A 18 6.66 6.23 -8.28
CA ALA A 18 5.76 5.32 -7.60
C ALA A 18 5.68 5.73 -6.11
N TYR A 19 4.58 6.36 -5.72
CA TYR A 19 4.32 6.68 -4.32
C TYR A 19 4.09 5.38 -3.54
N GLY A 20 5.03 5.08 -2.65
CA GLY A 20 4.84 4.33 -1.42
C GLY A 20 4.13 2.97 -1.54
N GLN A 21 4.80 1.98 -2.14
CA GLN A 21 4.60 0.59 -1.70
C GLN A 21 5.10 0.48 -0.26
N GLY A 22 4.18 0.43 0.70
CA GLY A 22 4.52 0.02 2.06
C GLY A 22 4.93 -1.44 2.03
N SER A 23 6.24 -1.71 1.99
CA SER A 23 6.77 -3.07 2.13
C SER A 23 6.34 -3.66 3.47
N PHE A 24 5.71 -4.83 3.42
CA PHE A 24 5.58 -5.72 4.56
C PHE A 24 6.98 -6.20 4.94
N ASN A 25 7.56 -5.60 5.99
CA ASN A 25 8.89 -5.97 6.45
C ASN A 25 8.79 -7.24 7.30
N ALA A 26 8.83 -8.41 6.65
CA ALA A 26 8.96 -9.69 7.32
C ALA A 26 10.35 -9.79 7.97
N GLY A 27 10.39 -9.82 9.30
CA GLY A 27 11.61 -9.75 10.09
C GLY A 27 12.61 -10.88 9.81
N ASN A 28 13.87 -10.50 9.59
CA ASN A 28 15.00 -11.40 9.43
C ASN A 28 15.67 -11.62 10.80
N THR A 29 15.57 -12.82 11.36
CA THR A 29 16.27 -13.22 12.59
C THR A 29 17.66 -13.76 12.24
N GLY A 30 18.67 -12.89 12.32
CA GLY A 30 20.09 -13.26 12.18
C GLY A 30 20.69 -13.72 13.51
N ARG A 31 21.13 -14.98 13.55
CA ARG A 31 21.80 -15.68 14.66
C ARG A 31 23.28 -15.28 14.71
N ALA A 32 23.80 -15.09 15.93
CA ALA A 32 25.16 -14.67 16.23
C ALA A 32 26.22 -15.78 16.09
N THR A 33 27.45 -15.39 15.75
CA THR A 33 28.68 -16.17 15.94
C THR A 33 29.73 -15.30 16.67
N PRO A 34 30.47 -15.84 17.66
CA PRO A 34 31.40 -15.05 18.47
C PRO A 34 32.85 -15.18 17.97
N GLY A 35 33.66 -14.13 18.16
CA GLY A 35 35.11 -14.26 18.09
C GLY A 35 35.89 -12.93 18.02
N GLY A 36 36.68 -12.66 19.07
CA GLY A 36 37.99 -11.98 18.94
C GLY A 36 38.07 -10.49 19.27
N GLN A 37 38.43 -10.17 20.52
CA GLN A 37 39.15 -8.95 20.93
C GLN A 37 40.67 -9.29 20.99
N PRO A 38 41.63 -8.33 20.91
CA PRO A 38 41.77 -7.28 21.94
C PRO A 38 42.34 -5.88 21.54
N ALA A 39 41.95 -4.91 22.39
CA ALA A 39 42.69 -3.78 23.02
C ALA A 39 43.50 -2.72 22.24
N ALA A 40 43.11 -1.43 22.40
CA ALA A 40 43.79 -0.35 23.19
C ALA A 40 43.39 1.06 22.68
N ARG A 41 42.62 1.86 23.43
CA ARG A 41 43.00 2.95 24.40
C ARG A 41 42.97 4.37 23.79
N GLY A 42 42.06 5.21 24.28
CA GLY A 42 42.08 6.67 24.09
C GLY A 42 40.73 7.34 24.37
N GLN A 43 40.64 8.07 25.50
CA GLN A 43 39.44 8.71 26.08
C GLN A 43 38.86 9.88 25.26
N ALA A 44 37.54 10.12 25.37
CA ALA A 44 36.98 11.34 25.99
C ALA A 44 35.44 11.40 25.91
N GLY A 45 34.80 11.78 27.03
CA GLY A 45 33.57 12.57 27.03
C GLY A 45 32.25 11.80 26.99
N GLY A 46 31.77 11.38 28.16
CA GLY A 46 30.44 10.81 28.32
C GLY A 46 29.32 11.82 28.05
N ALA A 47 28.36 11.42 27.22
CA ALA A 47 26.96 11.74 27.45
C ALA A 47 26.31 10.43 27.92
N ALA A 48 26.18 10.31 29.24
CA ALA A 48 25.37 9.27 29.85
C ALA A 48 24.00 9.29 29.17
N GLY A 49 23.59 8.13 28.65
CA GLY A 49 22.29 7.96 28.03
C GLY A 49 21.24 8.51 28.98
N ALA A 50 20.51 9.54 28.53
CA ALA A 50 19.25 9.91 29.13
C ALA A 50 18.38 8.65 29.05
N GLN A 51 18.33 7.92 30.16
CA GLN A 51 17.39 6.85 30.37
C GLN A 51 16.02 7.52 30.25
N LEU A 52 15.36 7.31 29.11
CA LEU A 52 14.02 7.81 28.87
C LEU A 52 13.18 7.36 30.07
N ALA A 53 12.72 8.32 30.87
CA ALA A 53 11.82 8.04 31.97
C ALA A 53 10.67 7.17 31.46
N PRO A 54 10.19 6.17 32.23
CA PRO A 54 9.06 5.36 31.81
C PRO A 54 7.88 6.31 31.54
N VAL A 55 7.53 6.49 30.27
CA VAL A 55 6.37 7.28 29.88
C VAL A 55 5.16 6.54 30.41
N THR A 56 4.65 7.00 31.55
CA THR A 56 3.47 6.45 32.19
C THR A 56 2.27 7.13 31.52
N MET A 57 1.37 6.34 30.92
CA MET A 57 0.14 6.86 30.36
C MET A 57 -0.68 7.52 31.48
N SER A 58 -1.40 8.60 31.17
CA SER A 58 -2.27 9.21 32.19
C SER A 58 -3.37 8.22 32.59
N PRO A 59 -3.84 8.22 33.85
CA PRO A 59 -4.93 7.34 34.29
C PRO A 59 -6.19 7.48 33.44
N GLU A 60 -6.47 8.69 32.93
CA GLU A 60 -7.58 8.94 32.01
C GLU A 60 -7.37 8.23 30.66
N LEU A 61 -6.17 8.33 30.07
CA LEU A 61 -5.88 7.62 28.83
C LEU A 61 -5.98 6.11 29.02
N GLU A 62 -5.44 5.57 30.11
CA GLU A 62 -5.54 4.13 30.40
C GLU A 62 -7.00 3.66 30.50
N LYS A 63 -7.86 4.45 31.14
CA LYS A 63 -9.29 4.18 31.21
C LYS A 63 -9.92 4.17 29.81
N ILE A 64 -9.66 5.19 28.99
CA ILE A 64 -10.19 5.29 27.62
C ILE A 64 -9.73 4.09 26.78
N LEU A 65 -8.45 3.72 26.82
CA LEU A 65 -7.92 2.58 26.08
C LEU A 65 -8.53 1.26 26.54
N THR A 66 -8.78 1.11 27.84
CA THR A 66 -9.44 -0.08 28.40
C THR A 66 -10.87 -0.20 27.91
N GLU A 67 -11.65 0.87 28.02
CA GLU A 67 -13.05 0.90 27.57
C GLU A 67 -13.13 0.71 26.04
N TRP A 68 -12.21 1.31 25.29
CA TRP A 68 -12.11 1.13 23.85
C TRP A 68 -11.82 -0.32 23.46
N SER A 69 -10.87 -0.97 24.13
CA SER A 69 -10.57 -2.39 23.91
C SER A 69 -11.76 -3.28 24.22
N ILE A 70 -12.46 -3.05 25.35
CA ILE A 70 -13.67 -3.79 25.72
C ILE A 70 -14.78 -3.61 24.68
N ALA A 71 -15.07 -2.38 24.28
CA ALA A 71 -16.10 -2.08 23.29
C ALA A 71 -15.81 -2.75 21.95
N SER A 72 -14.56 -2.64 21.48
CA SER A 72 -14.14 -3.20 20.19
C SER A 72 -14.15 -4.73 20.20
N SER A 73 -13.88 -5.36 21.35
CA SER A 73 -13.98 -6.83 21.53
C SER A 73 -15.39 -7.40 21.31
N ARG A 74 -16.42 -6.55 21.26
CA ARG A 74 -17.81 -6.95 20.99
C ARG A 74 -18.23 -6.80 19.54
N ILE A 75 -17.38 -6.19 18.69
CA ILE A 75 -17.66 -5.94 17.27
C ILE A 75 -17.37 -7.19 16.42
N GLU A 76 -18.40 -7.95 16.06
CA GLU A 76 -18.27 -9.08 15.13
C GLU A 76 -18.22 -8.62 13.67
N THR A 77 -19.01 -7.59 13.34
CA THR A 77 -19.02 -6.96 12.02
C THR A 77 -19.06 -5.45 12.14
N LEU A 78 -18.37 -4.79 11.22
CA LEU A 78 -18.35 -3.33 11.10
C LEU A 78 -18.42 -2.96 9.62
N GLU A 79 -19.26 -2.00 9.27
CA GLU A 79 -19.21 -1.37 7.94
C GLU A 79 -19.45 0.13 8.07
N GLY A 80 -19.02 0.90 7.08
CA GLY A 80 -19.21 2.34 7.07
C GLY A 80 -18.48 3.02 5.93
N ASP A 81 -18.69 4.33 5.84
CA ASP A 81 -18.06 5.18 4.83
C ASP A 81 -16.81 5.84 5.38
N HIS A 82 -15.89 6.19 4.49
CA HIS A 82 -14.75 7.01 4.83
C HIS A 82 -14.43 8.05 3.76
N ILE A 83 -13.81 9.15 4.21
CA ILE A 83 -13.14 10.12 3.34
C ILE A 83 -11.65 10.01 3.63
N GLN A 84 -10.85 9.82 2.59
CA GLN A 84 -9.39 9.85 2.65
C GLN A 84 -8.87 11.18 2.11
N ARG A 85 -7.92 11.78 2.84
CA ARG A 85 -7.14 12.92 2.36
C ARG A 85 -5.66 12.63 2.50
N VAL A 86 -4.90 12.80 1.44
CA VAL A 86 -3.43 12.71 1.46
C VAL A 86 -2.85 14.08 1.18
N TYR A 87 -2.04 14.58 2.10
CA TYR A 87 -1.37 15.86 2.00
C TYR A 87 0.09 15.64 1.64
N ASP A 88 0.53 16.26 0.55
CA ASP A 88 1.95 16.49 0.25
C ASP A 88 2.27 17.91 0.74
N LEU A 89 3.00 18.01 1.86
CA LEU A 89 3.29 19.30 2.49
C LEU A 89 4.35 20.10 1.71
N GLN A 90 5.13 19.46 0.84
CA GLN A 90 6.15 20.14 0.03
C GLN A 90 5.55 20.76 -1.21
N LEU A 91 4.64 20.03 -1.87
CA LEU A 91 3.95 20.49 -3.07
C LEU A 91 2.71 21.32 -2.75
N GLY A 92 2.24 21.31 -1.50
CA GLY A 92 0.98 21.93 -1.13
C GLY A 92 -0.22 21.25 -1.81
N LEU A 93 -0.16 19.92 -1.94
CA LEU A 93 -1.18 19.12 -2.63
C LEU A 93 -2.08 18.42 -1.61
N GLU A 94 -3.38 18.44 -1.83
CA GLU A 94 -4.36 17.62 -1.12
C GLU A 94 -5.08 16.70 -2.12
N VAL A 95 -4.78 15.41 -2.02
CA VAL A 95 -5.44 14.36 -2.79
C VAL A 95 -6.65 13.86 -2.00
N ILE A 96 -7.83 13.89 -2.59
CA ILE A 96 -9.09 13.50 -1.96
C ILE A 96 -9.70 12.25 -2.62
N SER A 97 -10.14 11.34 -1.77
CA SER A 97 -10.89 10.15 -2.14
C SER A 97 -11.99 9.88 -1.11
N GLU A 98 -12.97 9.10 -1.51
CA GLU A 98 -14.01 8.57 -0.63
C GLU A 98 -14.10 7.07 -0.81
N GLY A 99 -14.84 6.41 0.07
CA GLY A 99 -14.93 4.98 -0.01
C GLY A 99 -15.75 4.34 1.08
N HIS A 100 -15.73 3.01 1.08
CA HIS A 100 -16.46 2.19 2.03
C HIS A 100 -15.55 1.12 2.60
N PHE A 101 -15.77 0.75 3.87
CA PHE A 101 -14.99 -0.26 4.55
C PHE A 101 -15.90 -1.33 5.18
N TRP A 102 -15.35 -2.53 5.28
CA TRP A 102 -15.98 -3.68 5.93
C TRP A 102 -14.99 -4.39 6.82
N TYR A 103 -15.52 -4.99 7.87
CA TYR A 103 -14.81 -5.86 8.79
C TYR A 103 -15.69 -7.01 9.22
N GLU A 104 -15.09 -8.18 9.31
CA GLU A 104 -15.67 -9.35 9.96
C GLU A 104 -14.59 -9.99 10.84
N ARG A 105 -14.90 -10.16 12.12
CA ARG A 105 -14.02 -10.83 13.08
C ARG A 105 -13.72 -12.27 12.59
N PRO A 106 -12.48 -12.76 12.75
CA PRO A 106 -11.35 -12.14 13.44
C PRO A 106 -10.44 -11.28 12.57
N ASP A 107 -10.40 -11.51 11.27
CA ASP A 107 -9.27 -11.11 10.44
C ASP A 107 -9.66 -10.74 9.00
N LYS A 108 -10.96 -10.61 8.71
CA LYS A 108 -11.42 -10.17 7.40
C LYS A 108 -11.65 -8.68 7.38
N GLY A 109 -11.15 -8.05 6.34
CA GLY A 109 -11.23 -6.60 6.16
C GLY A 109 -11.33 -6.25 4.70
N ARG A 110 -12.00 -5.14 4.41
CA ARG A 110 -11.99 -4.54 3.08
C ARG A 110 -12.09 -3.04 3.18
N ILE A 111 -11.35 -2.36 2.31
CA ILE A 111 -11.44 -0.92 2.10
C ILE A 111 -11.46 -0.72 0.60
N ASP A 112 -12.53 -0.13 0.10
CA ASP A 112 -12.63 0.34 -1.27
C ASP A 112 -12.46 1.85 -1.26
N ILE A 113 -11.54 2.35 -2.08
CA ILE A 113 -11.23 3.77 -2.25
C ILE A 113 -11.56 4.15 -3.68
N GLU A 114 -12.27 5.25 -3.87
CA GLU A 114 -12.64 5.82 -5.16
C GLU A 114 -12.23 7.30 -5.23
N PRO A 115 -11.84 7.80 -6.42
CA PRO A 115 -11.48 9.20 -6.58
C PRO A 115 -12.68 10.12 -6.39
N THR A 116 -12.54 11.16 -5.56
CA THR A 116 -13.56 12.22 -5.46
C THR A 116 -13.30 13.28 -6.55
N PRO A 117 -14.23 13.52 -7.49
CA PRO A 117 -14.05 14.54 -8.52
C PRO A 117 -13.88 15.93 -7.91
N VAL A 118 -12.86 16.66 -8.35
CA VAL A 118 -12.63 18.04 -7.91
C VAL A 118 -13.53 18.98 -8.71
N THR A 119 -14.48 19.63 -8.03
CA THR A 119 -15.39 20.59 -8.66
C THR A 119 -14.91 22.04 -8.48
N MET A 120 -15.34 22.94 -9.36
CA MET A 120 -15.07 24.38 -9.22
C MET A 120 -15.59 24.95 -7.90
N GLN A 121 -16.77 24.50 -7.45
CA GLN A 121 -17.35 24.92 -6.17
C GLN A 121 -16.42 24.58 -4.98
N MET A 122 -15.81 23.38 -4.98
CA MET A 122 -14.87 22.99 -3.92
C MET A 122 -13.64 23.91 -3.89
N VAL A 123 -13.15 24.29 -5.06
CA VAL A 123 -12.01 25.21 -5.18
C VAL A 123 -12.39 26.60 -4.67
N ASP A 124 -13.55 27.12 -5.07
CA ASP A 124 -14.02 28.44 -4.67
C ASP A 124 -14.36 28.53 -3.17
N ASP A 125 -14.99 27.49 -2.61
CA ASP A 125 -15.29 27.39 -1.17
C ASP A 125 -14.00 27.38 -0.32
N ARG A 126 -12.90 26.81 -0.83
CA ARG A 126 -11.61 26.82 -0.13
C ARG A 126 -10.89 28.17 -0.26
N LYS A 127 -10.93 28.79 -1.44
CA LYS A 127 -10.35 30.12 -1.66
C LYS A 127 -11.05 31.18 -0.81
N SER A 128 -12.38 31.10 -0.69
CA SER A 128 -13.19 32.00 0.13
C SER A 128 -13.12 31.71 1.63
N GLY A 129 -12.53 30.58 2.05
CA GLY A 129 -12.47 30.17 3.46
C GLY A 129 -13.77 29.60 4.02
N LYS A 130 -14.81 29.41 3.18
CA LYS A 130 -16.07 28.78 3.56
C LYS A 130 -15.88 27.33 4.02
N THR A 131 -14.92 26.62 3.43
CA THR A 131 -14.48 25.30 3.90
C THR A 131 -13.07 25.39 4.47
N PRO A 132 -12.81 24.87 5.68
CA PRO A 132 -11.45 24.78 6.22
C PRO A 132 -10.53 24.01 5.27
N ALA A 133 -9.41 24.63 4.93
CA ALA A 133 -8.39 24.04 4.08
C ALA A 133 -7.02 24.23 4.74
N ARG A 134 -6.15 23.23 4.60
CA ARG A 134 -4.73 23.45 4.88
C ARG A 134 -4.17 24.46 3.91
N ARG A 135 -3.21 25.24 4.39
CA ARG A 135 -2.59 26.33 3.63
C ARG A 135 -1.09 26.18 3.59
N ILE A 136 -0.49 26.52 2.47
CA ILE A 136 0.95 26.57 2.26
C ILE A 136 1.34 28.01 1.91
N GLN A 137 2.48 28.45 2.40
CA GLN A 137 3.02 29.76 2.07
C GLN A 137 3.77 29.69 0.74
N ASN A 138 3.42 30.57 -0.20
CA ASN A 138 4.16 30.68 -1.46
C ASN A 138 5.47 31.48 -1.26
N LYS A 139 6.26 31.65 -2.34
CA LYS A 139 7.54 32.40 -2.31
C LYS A 139 7.38 33.86 -1.89
N ASP A 140 6.21 34.45 -2.12
CA ASP A 140 5.90 35.85 -1.80
C ASP A 140 5.34 36.00 -0.37
N GLY A 141 5.31 34.92 0.42
CA GLY A 141 4.81 34.93 1.78
C GLY A 141 3.27 34.82 1.89
N VAL A 142 2.55 34.62 0.79
CA VAL A 142 1.09 34.53 0.75
C VAL A 142 0.65 33.11 1.07
N GLU A 143 -0.26 32.95 2.03
CA GLU A 143 -0.88 31.66 2.32
C GLU A 143 -1.96 31.31 1.30
N LEU A 144 -1.79 30.18 0.63
CA LEU A 144 -2.74 29.65 -0.35
C LEU A 144 -3.29 28.30 0.14
N PRO A 145 -4.58 27.99 -0.09
CA PRO A 145 -5.09 26.66 0.20
C PRO A 145 -4.35 25.62 -0.65
N PHE A 146 -4.19 24.42 -0.11
CA PHE A 146 -3.61 23.29 -0.84
C PHE A 146 -4.40 23.03 -2.14
N GLU A 147 -3.67 22.72 -3.20
CA GLU A 147 -4.25 22.36 -4.48
C GLU A 147 -4.98 21.02 -4.36
N LEU A 148 -6.23 20.98 -4.84
CA LEU A 148 -7.04 19.76 -4.83
C LEU A 148 -6.74 18.85 -6.01
N ARG A 149 -6.58 17.56 -5.75
CA ARG A 149 -6.55 16.52 -6.78
C ARG A 149 -7.45 15.33 -6.41
N PRO A 150 -8.09 14.68 -7.40
CA PRO A 150 -8.71 13.39 -7.15
C PRO A 150 -7.63 12.35 -6.84
N GLY A 151 -7.93 11.39 -5.97
CA GLY A 151 -7.08 10.22 -5.76
C GLY A 151 -7.14 9.20 -6.89
N LYS A 152 -6.77 7.97 -6.57
CA LYS A 152 -6.86 6.80 -7.46
C LYS A 152 -7.77 5.76 -6.84
N ALA A 153 -8.43 4.94 -7.65
CA ALA A 153 -9.22 3.84 -7.14
C ALA A 153 -8.32 2.68 -6.69
N GLU A 154 -8.49 2.29 -5.44
CA GLU A 154 -7.69 1.24 -4.82
C GLU A 154 -8.60 0.35 -3.99
N LYS A 155 -8.29 -0.95 -3.92
CA LYS A 155 -8.96 -1.87 -2.99
C LYS A 155 -7.95 -2.63 -2.17
N TRP A 156 -8.15 -2.59 -0.87
CA TRP A 156 -7.42 -3.40 0.10
C TRP A 156 -8.37 -4.44 0.66
N ILE A 157 -8.05 -5.72 0.50
CA ILE A 157 -8.92 -6.81 0.93
C ILE A 157 -8.08 -7.80 1.73
N CYS A 158 -8.53 -8.19 2.90
CA CYS A 158 -7.97 -9.26 3.70
C CYS A 158 -9.03 -10.36 3.85
N ASP A 159 -8.70 -11.57 3.40
CA ASP A 159 -9.61 -12.74 3.48
C ASP A 159 -9.38 -13.59 4.75
N GLY A 160 -8.47 -13.14 5.63
CA GLY A 160 -8.00 -13.85 6.83
C GLY A 160 -6.74 -14.68 6.60
N GLN A 161 -6.40 -14.99 5.34
CA GLN A 161 -5.18 -15.72 4.97
C GLN A 161 -4.24 -14.89 4.10
N ARG A 162 -4.78 -13.94 3.35
CA ARG A 162 -4.08 -13.14 2.36
C ARG A 162 -4.56 -11.70 2.38
N VAL A 163 -3.64 -10.80 2.09
CA VAL A 163 -3.92 -9.40 1.81
C VAL A 163 -3.80 -9.19 0.30
N PHE A 164 -4.83 -8.62 -0.30
CA PHE A 164 -4.88 -8.21 -1.70
C PHE A 164 -4.87 -6.70 -1.76
N GLN A 165 -3.98 -6.15 -2.59
CA GLN A 165 -3.92 -4.73 -2.92
C GLN A 165 -4.17 -4.58 -4.41
N LEU A 166 -5.32 -4.03 -4.80
CA LEU A 166 -5.71 -3.85 -6.21
C LEU A 166 -5.59 -2.38 -6.57
N GLN A 167 -4.77 -2.08 -7.58
CA GLN A 167 -4.78 -0.79 -8.27
C GLN A 167 -5.73 -0.91 -9.47
N VAL A 168 -6.91 -0.29 -9.37
CA VAL A 168 -8.05 -0.63 -10.22
C VAL A 168 -7.84 -0.10 -11.64
N GLU A 169 -7.34 1.12 -11.79
CA GLU A 169 -7.08 1.74 -13.09
C GLU A 169 -5.93 1.05 -13.82
N GLU A 170 -4.85 0.73 -13.12
CA GLU A 170 -3.68 0.05 -13.67
C GLU A 170 -3.91 -1.45 -13.92
N LYS A 171 -5.03 -2.00 -13.44
CA LYS A 171 -5.33 -3.44 -13.47
C LYS A 171 -4.18 -4.27 -12.92
N SER A 172 -3.59 -3.87 -11.81
CA SER A 172 -2.54 -4.61 -11.13
C SER A 172 -2.98 -5.02 -9.71
N ALA A 173 -2.55 -6.19 -9.27
CA ALA A 173 -2.91 -6.74 -7.98
C ALA A 173 -1.69 -7.33 -7.27
N GLY A 174 -1.37 -6.81 -6.10
CA GLY A 174 -0.43 -7.42 -5.16
C GLY A 174 -1.17 -8.40 -4.24
N ILE A 175 -0.56 -9.54 -3.94
CA ILE A 175 -1.08 -10.52 -2.97
C ILE A 175 0.03 -10.86 -1.98
N VAL A 176 -0.24 -10.69 -0.69
CA VAL A 176 0.66 -11.08 0.39
C VAL A 176 0.00 -12.21 1.16
N ASN A 177 0.69 -13.34 1.32
CA ASN A 177 0.23 -14.40 2.21
C ASN A 177 0.55 -14.03 3.65
N LEU A 178 -0.44 -14.11 4.54
CA LEU A 178 -0.23 -13.91 5.97
C LEU A 178 0.45 -15.16 6.55
N PRO A 179 1.51 -14.99 7.37
CA PRO A 179 2.04 -16.08 8.18
C PRO A 179 0.95 -16.69 9.08
N THR A 180 1.02 -18.00 9.33
CA THR A 180 0.04 -18.72 10.15
C THR A 180 -0.15 -18.09 11.54
N GLU A 181 0.93 -17.54 12.11
CA GLU A 181 0.91 -16.87 13.42
C GLU A 181 0.14 -15.55 13.41
N MET A 182 -0.08 -14.96 12.24
CA MET A 182 -0.78 -13.68 12.04
C MET A 182 -2.26 -13.89 11.68
N MET A 183 -2.67 -15.08 11.25
CA MET A 183 -4.08 -15.38 10.98
C MET A 183 -4.91 -15.24 12.27
N GLY A 184 -6.09 -14.63 12.19
CA GLY A 184 -6.97 -14.37 13.33
C GLY A 184 -6.55 -13.24 14.28
N GLN A 185 -5.42 -12.55 14.04
CA GLN A 185 -4.92 -11.48 14.94
C GLN A 185 -4.63 -10.13 14.25
N ASN A 186 -4.63 -10.09 12.91
CA ASN A 186 -3.75 -9.17 12.19
C ASN A 186 -4.39 -8.04 11.36
N ILE A 187 -5.70 -7.78 11.51
CA ILE A 187 -6.24 -6.52 10.95
C ILE A 187 -5.63 -5.28 11.60
N MET A 188 -4.93 -5.47 12.74
CA MET A 188 -4.18 -4.45 13.46
C MET A 188 -2.88 -3.99 12.75
N ASP A 189 -2.41 -4.69 11.71
CA ASP A 189 -1.20 -4.30 10.96
C ASP A 189 -1.55 -3.79 9.52
N SER A 190 -2.84 -3.68 9.21
CA SER A 190 -3.38 -2.94 8.05
C SER A 190 -3.20 -1.42 8.25
N PRO A 191 -3.25 -0.57 7.21
CA PRO A 191 -3.27 0.91 7.35
C PRO A 191 -4.35 1.47 8.31
N MET A 192 -5.25 0.63 8.81
CA MET A 192 -6.34 1.01 9.71
C MET A 192 -6.35 0.22 11.06
N PRO A 193 -5.24 0.19 11.84
CA PRO A 193 -5.19 -0.49 13.15
C PRO A 193 -6.17 0.09 14.17
N PHE A 194 -6.58 1.34 13.95
CA PHE A 194 -7.31 2.15 14.93
C PHE A 194 -8.83 2.01 14.82
N LEU A 195 -9.35 0.99 14.13
CA LEU A 195 -10.78 0.70 14.16
C LEU A 195 -11.18 -0.26 15.29
N PHE A 196 -10.25 -1.09 15.77
CA PHE A 196 -10.61 -2.28 16.56
C PHE A 196 -10.07 -2.30 17.98
N GLY A 197 -9.56 -1.17 18.50
CA GLY A 197 -9.15 -1.02 19.88
C GLY A 197 -8.05 -2.00 20.31
N MET A 198 -6.82 -1.54 20.41
CA MET A 198 -5.73 -2.39 20.90
C MET A 198 -5.86 -2.62 22.42
N PRO A 199 -5.65 -3.85 22.94
CA PRO A 199 -5.54 -4.07 24.37
C PRO A 199 -4.51 -3.12 25.00
N PRO A 200 -4.80 -2.46 26.14
CA PRO A 200 -3.93 -1.43 26.71
C PRO A 200 -2.48 -1.90 26.92
N GLU A 201 -2.27 -3.13 27.36
CA GLU A 201 -0.92 -3.68 27.57
C GLU A 201 -0.15 -3.80 26.25
N LYS A 202 -0.77 -4.32 25.19
CA LYS A 202 -0.18 -4.35 23.85
C LYS A 202 0.06 -2.94 23.29
N ALA A 203 -0.84 -2.00 23.60
CA ALA A 203 -0.68 -0.61 23.19
C ALA A 203 0.54 0.05 23.85
N LYS A 204 0.78 -0.20 25.15
CA LYS A 204 1.97 0.27 25.88
C LYS A 204 3.26 -0.33 25.34
N GLU A 205 3.25 -1.60 24.95
CA GLU A 205 4.40 -2.28 24.34
C GLU A 205 4.77 -1.67 22.98
N ARG A 206 3.76 -1.45 22.12
CA ARG A 206 3.95 -1.01 20.74
C ARG A 206 4.10 0.51 20.60
N PHE A 207 3.46 1.28 21.47
CA PHE A 207 3.32 2.73 21.30
C PHE A 207 3.62 3.51 22.58
N ARG A 208 4.18 4.70 22.39
CA ARG A 208 4.10 5.78 23.36
C ARG A 208 2.84 6.58 23.04
N MET A 209 1.92 6.74 23.99
CA MET A 209 0.65 7.42 23.75
C MET A 209 0.38 8.52 24.77
N GLU A 210 -0.35 9.54 24.35
CA GLU A 210 -0.76 10.68 25.17
C GLU A 210 -2.13 11.21 24.73
N LEU A 211 -2.81 11.91 25.64
CA LEU A 211 -3.91 12.81 25.29
C LEU A 211 -3.29 14.14 24.89
N PHE A 212 -3.38 14.51 23.62
CA PHE A 212 -2.78 15.76 23.13
C PHE A 212 -3.72 16.97 23.24
N ARG A 213 -4.95 16.74 23.70
CA ARG A 213 -5.96 17.74 24.10
C ARG A 213 -6.79 17.16 25.24
N GLU A 214 -7.44 18.04 26.01
CA GLU A 214 -8.42 17.61 27.00
C GLU A 214 -9.57 16.84 26.35
N THR A 215 -10.05 15.80 27.05
CA THR A 215 -11.22 15.03 26.62
C THR A 215 -12.45 15.93 26.62
N ASP A 216 -13.06 16.10 25.44
CA ASP A 216 -14.28 16.88 25.27
C ASP A 216 -15.49 16.00 25.59
N ARG A 217 -15.84 15.92 26.87
CA ARG A 217 -16.97 15.10 27.34
C ARG A 217 -18.32 15.62 26.84
N GLN A 218 -18.45 16.92 26.58
CA GLN A 218 -19.69 17.53 26.08
C GLN A 218 -20.00 17.02 24.67
N ASN A 219 -18.99 16.99 23.79
CA ASN A 219 -19.14 16.45 22.44
C ASN A 219 -18.80 14.96 22.33
N GLY A 220 -18.37 14.32 23.42
CA GLY A 220 -18.06 12.90 23.48
C GLY A 220 -16.80 12.54 22.68
N ARG A 221 -15.72 13.33 22.77
CA ARG A 221 -14.49 13.10 22.01
C ARG A 221 -13.25 12.96 22.90
N ALA A 222 -12.41 11.99 22.58
CA ALA A 222 -11.03 11.90 23.07
C ALA A 222 -10.05 12.12 21.92
N TYR A 223 -8.90 12.74 22.24
CA TYR A 223 -7.86 13.13 21.29
C TYR A 223 -6.57 12.42 21.66
N ILE A 224 -6.31 11.29 21.01
CA ILE A 224 -5.20 10.40 21.34
C ILE A 224 -4.10 10.57 20.31
N ARG A 225 -2.85 10.66 20.76
CA ARG A 225 -1.68 10.60 19.90
C ARG A 225 -0.87 9.36 20.22
N ALA A 226 -0.39 8.67 19.19
CA ALA A 226 0.43 7.47 19.31
C ALA A 226 1.72 7.61 18.50
N TYR A 227 2.83 7.14 19.08
CA TYR A 227 4.15 7.08 18.46
C TYR A 227 4.67 5.65 18.47
N PRO A 228 5.07 5.07 17.33
CA PRO A 228 5.66 3.74 17.26
C PRO A 228 6.90 3.62 18.14
N ARG A 229 7.00 2.51 18.88
CA ARG A 229 8.21 2.12 19.63
C ARG A 229 9.00 1.01 18.94
N THR A 230 8.35 0.24 18.07
CA THR A 230 8.92 -0.96 17.46
C THR A 230 9.13 -0.77 15.96
N ALA A 231 10.13 -1.47 15.41
CA ALA A 231 10.40 -1.45 13.97
C ALA A 231 9.22 -2.01 13.14
N ARG A 232 8.38 -2.89 13.72
CA ARG A 232 7.17 -3.40 13.08
C ARG A 232 6.20 -2.26 12.71
N ASP A 233 6.17 -1.22 13.54
CA ASP A 233 5.28 -0.07 13.40
C ASP A 233 5.97 1.15 12.74
N SER A 234 7.14 0.96 12.11
CA SER A 234 7.97 2.05 11.57
C SER A 234 7.50 2.65 10.24
N GLY A 235 6.40 2.14 9.67
CA GLY A 235 5.82 2.66 8.42
C GLY A 235 5.26 4.08 8.52
N TRP A 236 5.13 4.60 9.73
CA TRP A 236 4.65 5.95 10.04
C TRP A 236 5.37 6.48 11.28
N GLN A 237 5.35 7.80 11.48
CA GLN A 237 6.04 8.47 12.58
C GLN A 237 5.14 8.76 13.78
N MET A 238 3.87 9.05 13.49
CA MET A 238 2.87 9.44 14.49
C MET A 238 1.46 9.18 13.95
N ALA A 239 0.55 8.80 14.84
CA ALA A 239 -0.88 8.76 14.57
C ALA A 239 -1.63 9.69 15.55
N GLU A 240 -2.56 10.49 15.03
CA GLU A 240 -3.53 11.25 15.82
C GLU A 240 -4.92 10.67 15.57
N ILE A 241 -5.63 10.37 16.65
CA ILE A 241 -6.91 9.66 16.63
C ILE A 241 -7.93 10.53 17.37
N ILE A 242 -9.05 10.77 16.72
CA ILE A 242 -10.25 11.34 17.35
C ILE A 242 -11.21 10.18 17.58
N LEU A 243 -11.46 9.86 18.84
CA LEU A 243 -12.31 8.75 19.26
C LEU A 243 -13.64 9.29 19.80
N ASP A 244 -14.76 8.72 19.37
CA ASP A 244 -16.04 8.93 20.03
C ASP A 244 -16.05 8.09 21.31
N ILE A 245 -16.06 8.72 22.50
CA ILE A 245 -16.03 8.00 23.78
C ILE A 245 -17.40 7.48 24.24
N ARG A 246 -18.46 7.70 23.45
CA ARG A 246 -19.79 7.13 23.70
C ARG A 246 -19.94 5.79 22.99
N SER A 247 -19.48 5.72 21.75
CA SER A 247 -19.53 4.51 20.92
C SER A 247 -18.21 3.72 20.89
N PHE A 248 -17.10 4.35 21.26
CA PHE A 248 -15.73 3.84 21.12
C PHE A 248 -15.34 3.49 19.69
N LEU A 249 -15.91 4.22 18.72
CA LEU A 249 -15.54 4.15 17.31
C LEU A 249 -14.70 5.37 16.92
N PRO A 250 -13.69 5.21 16.05
CA PRO A 250 -12.91 6.35 15.59
C PRO A 250 -13.77 7.26 14.69
N ILE A 251 -13.66 8.55 14.93
CA ILE A 251 -14.22 9.61 14.08
C ILE A 251 -13.23 9.95 12.97
N ALA A 252 -11.95 10.07 13.33
CA ALA A 252 -10.89 10.38 12.37
C ALA A 252 -9.54 9.86 12.85
N VAL A 253 -8.68 9.55 11.89
CA VAL A 253 -7.28 9.14 12.10
C VAL A 253 -6.40 9.91 11.14
N GLN A 254 -5.32 10.50 11.62
CA GLN A 254 -4.28 11.11 10.81
C GLN A 254 -2.95 10.42 11.07
N LEU A 255 -2.30 9.97 10.00
CA LEU A 255 -0.98 9.36 10.01
C LEU A 255 0.03 10.35 9.44
N SER A 256 1.09 10.62 10.18
CA SER A 256 2.29 11.29 9.64
C SER A 256 3.22 10.23 9.08
N LEU A 257 3.46 10.27 7.77
CA LEU A 257 4.31 9.33 7.05
C LEU A 257 5.74 9.86 6.97
N ASN A 258 6.68 8.97 6.60
CA ASN A 258 8.04 9.38 6.28
C ASN A 258 8.04 10.28 5.03
N GLY A 259 8.78 11.39 5.04
CA GLY A 259 8.87 12.31 3.90
C GLY A 259 7.79 13.39 3.85
N GLU A 260 7.39 13.93 5.01
CA GLU A 260 6.49 15.10 5.13
C GLU A 260 5.09 14.91 4.51
N SER A 261 4.66 13.67 4.27
CA SER A 261 3.31 13.38 3.83
C SER A 261 2.40 13.06 5.01
N GLN A 262 1.13 13.43 4.92
CA GLN A 262 0.13 13.06 5.92
C GLN A 262 -1.06 12.38 5.25
N LYS A 263 -1.56 11.31 5.86
CA LYS A 263 -2.74 10.59 5.39
C LYS A 263 -3.82 10.63 6.47
N CYS A 264 -4.97 11.20 6.14
CA CYS A 264 -6.11 11.33 7.03
C CYS A 264 -7.27 10.47 6.54
N PHE A 265 -7.93 9.80 7.47
CA PHE A 265 -9.22 9.14 7.28
C PHE A 265 -10.24 9.78 8.21
N ALA A 266 -11.42 10.10 7.70
CA ALA A 266 -12.59 10.46 8.48
C ALA A 266 -13.68 9.43 8.23
N PHE A 267 -14.33 8.94 9.28
CA PHE A 267 -15.29 7.85 9.21
C PHE A 267 -16.72 8.34 9.45
N GLY A 268 -17.68 7.74 8.75
CA GLY A 268 -19.09 8.10 8.81
C GLY A 268 -19.99 6.90 8.59
N HIS A 269 -21.28 7.06 8.91
CA HIS A 269 -22.32 6.04 8.72
C HIS A 269 -21.94 4.65 9.23
N ILE A 270 -21.20 4.59 10.35
CA ILE A 270 -20.69 3.34 10.88
C ILE A 270 -21.83 2.51 11.45
N LYS A 271 -21.88 1.25 11.06
CA LYS A 271 -22.84 0.25 11.51
C LYS A 271 -22.10 -0.91 12.16
N VAL A 272 -22.50 -1.24 13.39
CA VAL A 272 -21.88 -2.29 14.20
C VAL A 272 -22.85 -3.46 14.32
N ASN A 273 -22.37 -4.69 14.10
CA ASN A 273 -23.12 -5.92 14.33
C ASN A 273 -24.51 -5.94 13.67
N GLN A 274 -24.66 -5.32 12.49
CA GLN A 274 -25.93 -5.39 11.79
C GLN A 274 -26.18 -6.82 11.32
N THR A 275 -27.42 -7.28 11.53
CA THR A 275 -27.88 -8.58 11.07
C THR A 275 -27.75 -8.62 9.55
N LYS A 276 -27.04 -9.62 9.00
CA LYS A 276 -26.86 -9.80 7.55
C LYS A 276 -28.24 -9.76 6.89
N THR A 277 -28.56 -8.68 6.19
CA THR A 277 -29.82 -8.57 5.44
C THR A 277 -29.83 -9.59 4.30
N LEU A 278 -31.03 -10.01 3.85
CA LEU A 278 -31.21 -10.90 2.68
C LEU A 278 -30.43 -10.44 1.42
N TRP A 279 -30.16 -9.15 1.26
CA TRP A 279 -29.32 -8.61 0.19
C TRP A 279 -27.85 -9.03 0.30
N THR A 280 -27.33 -9.15 1.52
CA THR A 280 -25.97 -9.65 1.81
C THR A 280 -25.86 -11.14 1.51
N GLU A 281 -26.94 -11.93 1.64
CA GLU A 281 -26.98 -13.34 1.21
C GLU A 281 -27.12 -13.48 -0.31
N LEU A 282 -27.98 -12.67 -0.96
CA LEU A 282 -28.23 -12.71 -2.41
C LEU A 282 -27.06 -12.22 -3.26
N THR A 283 -26.23 -11.32 -2.74
CA THR A 283 -24.96 -10.90 -3.39
C THR A 283 -23.79 -11.82 -3.05
N GLY A 284 -24.05 -12.88 -2.28
CA GLY A 284 -23.08 -13.88 -1.88
C GLY A 284 -22.11 -13.35 -0.82
N GLY A 285 -22.60 -13.05 0.38
CA GLY A 285 -21.90 -12.35 1.47
C GLY A 285 -20.54 -12.90 1.91
N GLY A 286 -20.10 -14.06 1.40
CA GLY A 286 -18.71 -14.53 1.49
C GLY A 286 -17.75 -13.92 0.44
N ARG A 287 -18.26 -13.26 -0.60
CA ARG A 287 -17.48 -12.64 -1.69
C ARG A 287 -17.01 -11.22 -1.39
N VAL A 288 -17.48 -10.59 -0.31
CA VAL A 288 -17.03 -9.24 0.06
C VAL A 288 -15.52 -9.24 0.28
N PHE A 289 -14.97 -10.30 0.87
CA PHE A 289 -13.55 -10.43 1.20
C PHE A 289 -12.75 -11.26 0.17
N VAL A 290 -13.33 -11.59 -0.98
CA VAL A 290 -12.63 -12.34 -2.04
C VAL A 290 -12.70 -11.52 -3.32
N PRO A 291 -11.59 -10.88 -3.76
CA PRO A 291 -11.62 -10.08 -4.97
C PRO A 291 -11.83 -10.92 -6.22
N ASN A 292 -12.50 -10.33 -7.21
CA ASN A 292 -12.44 -10.83 -8.58
C ASN A 292 -11.16 -10.31 -9.26
N LEU A 293 -10.19 -11.20 -9.48
CA LEU A 293 -8.90 -10.86 -10.10
C LEU A 293 -8.91 -11.01 -11.64
N LYS A 294 -10.06 -11.30 -12.26
CA LYS A 294 -10.14 -11.45 -13.71
C LYS A 294 -9.70 -10.16 -14.41
N GLY A 295 -8.64 -10.25 -15.21
CA GLY A 295 -8.09 -9.13 -15.97
C GLY A 295 -7.05 -8.30 -15.23
N PHE A 296 -6.68 -8.66 -13.99
CA PHE A 296 -5.58 -8.06 -13.26
C PHE A 296 -4.25 -8.76 -13.55
N GLN A 297 -3.17 -7.99 -13.57
CA GLN A 297 -1.80 -8.51 -13.51
C GLN A 297 -1.47 -8.78 -12.04
N VAL A 298 -1.40 -10.07 -11.69
CA VAL A 298 -1.25 -10.51 -10.29
C VAL A 298 0.23 -10.76 -9.97
N VAL A 299 0.70 -10.14 -8.90
CA VAL A 299 2.03 -10.35 -8.30
C VAL A 299 1.82 -10.85 -6.87
N VAL A 300 2.40 -12.01 -6.53
CA VAL A 300 2.34 -12.55 -5.16
C VAL A 300 3.64 -12.19 -4.44
N GLU A 301 3.57 -11.28 -3.49
CA GLU A 301 4.70 -10.83 -2.66
C GLU A 301 5.21 -11.98 -1.79
N GLY A 302 6.53 -12.12 -1.69
CA GLY A 302 7.18 -13.23 -0.99
C GLY A 302 7.24 -14.53 -1.82
N SER A 303 6.59 -14.61 -2.97
CA SER A 303 6.89 -15.66 -3.96
C SER A 303 8.03 -15.18 -4.86
N THR A 304 9.05 -16.01 -5.07
CA THR A 304 10.06 -15.69 -6.08
C THR A 304 9.36 -15.80 -7.44
N PRO A 305 9.25 -14.70 -8.22
CA PRO A 305 8.60 -14.77 -9.51
C PRO A 305 9.28 -15.85 -10.34
N THR A 306 8.51 -16.70 -11.02
CA THR A 306 9.08 -17.81 -11.79
C THR A 306 8.94 -17.57 -13.28
N VAL A 307 9.87 -18.13 -14.06
CA VAL A 307 9.82 -18.14 -15.51
C VAL A 307 8.52 -18.81 -15.97
N PRO A 308 7.63 -18.13 -16.72
CA PRO A 308 6.36 -18.68 -17.16
C PRO A 308 6.56 -19.70 -18.29
N ASN A 309 5.55 -20.51 -18.61
CA ASN A 309 5.61 -21.38 -19.79
C ASN A 309 5.31 -20.57 -21.06
N LEU A 310 6.33 -20.39 -21.89
CA LEU A 310 6.24 -19.62 -23.13
C LEU A 310 6.17 -20.50 -24.38
N ILE A 311 6.29 -21.83 -24.24
CA ILE A 311 6.29 -22.76 -25.37
C ILE A 311 4.97 -22.64 -26.14
N GLY A 312 5.07 -22.42 -27.45
CA GLY A 312 3.92 -22.24 -28.34
C GLY A 312 3.36 -20.80 -28.42
N LEU A 313 3.84 -19.86 -27.61
CA LEU A 313 3.52 -18.44 -27.80
C LEU A 313 4.27 -17.86 -29.00
N SER A 314 3.72 -16.81 -29.60
CA SER A 314 4.47 -16.02 -30.58
C SER A 314 5.67 -15.36 -29.91
N HIS A 315 6.76 -15.13 -30.63
CA HIS A 315 7.93 -14.47 -30.05
C HIS A 315 7.62 -13.08 -29.47
N THR A 316 6.67 -12.35 -30.05
CA THR A 316 6.21 -11.05 -29.56
C THR A 316 5.51 -11.17 -28.21
N ASP A 317 4.55 -12.08 -28.08
CA ASP A 317 3.83 -12.29 -26.81
C ASP A 317 4.77 -12.81 -25.71
N ALA A 318 5.72 -13.67 -26.09
CA ALA A 318 6.71 -14.20 -25.17
C ALA A 318 7.67 -13.12 -24.64
N LEU A 319 8.09 -12.19 -25.50
CA LEU A 319 8.93 -11.06 -25.09
C LEU A 319 8.17 -10.09 -24.19
N GLU A 320 6.91 -9.77 -24.51
CA GLU A 320 6.08 -8.91 -23.66
C GLU A 320 5.85 -9.53 -22.27
N ALA A 321 5.61 -10.85 -22.21
CA ALA A 321 5.45 -11.57 -20.95
C ALA A 321 6.73 -11.53 -20.08
N LEU A 322 7.91 -11.65 -20.70
CA LEU A 322 9.20 -11.59 -20.00
C LEU A 322 9.55 -10.17 -19.56
N GLU A 323 9.24 -9.16 -20.37
CA GLU A 323 9.47 -7.76 -20.04
C GLU A 323 8.67 -7.33 -18.80
N LYS A 324 7.41 -7.78 -18.68
CA LYS A 324 6.56 -7.58 -17.48
C LYS A 324 7.15 -8.20 -16.22
N LEU A 325 8.04 -9.19 -16.35
CA LEU A 325 8.73 -9.84 -15.24
C LEU A 325 10.12 -9.22 -14.95
N GLY A 326 10.42 -8.07 -15.54
CA GLY A 326 11.70 -7.38 -15.34
C GLY A 326 12.87 -8.05 -16.07
N LEU A 327 12.58 -8.80 -17.15
CA LEU A 327 13.60 -9.39 -18.02
C LEU A 327 13.61 -8.64 -19.36
N PRO A 328 14.26 -7.46 -19.42
CA PRO A 328 14.21 -6.61 -20.60
C PRO A 328 15.01 -7.18 -21.76
N ARG A 329 14.61 -6.77 -22.98
CA ARG A 329 15.39 -6.91 -24.20
C ARG A 329 15.52 -5.55 -24.87
N ASP A 330 16.67 -4.94 -24.67
CA ASP A 330 17.11 -3.68 -25.25
C ASP A 330 17.90 -3.95 -26.55
N LYS A 331 17.39 -3.44 -27.67
CA LYS A 331 18.06 -3.58 -28.98
C LYS A 331 19.27 -2.64 -29.10
N ASP A 332 19.23 -1.51 -28.40
CA ASP A 332 20.24 -0.46 -28.47
C ASP A 332 21.37 -0.69 -27.46
N ASN A 333 21.08 -1.46 -26.40
CA ASN A 333 22.08 -1.87 -25.41
C ASN A 333 22.03 -3.38 -25.10
N PRO A 334 22.66 -4.23 -25.95
CA PRO A 334 22.66 -5.67 -25.76
C PRO A 334 23.24 -6.15 -24.42
N ALA A 335 24.08 -5.35 -23.76
CA ALA A 335 24.63 -5.68 -22.44
C ALA A 335 23.56 -5.68 -21.33
N ARG A 336 22.41 -5.03 -21.56
CA ARG A 336 21.26 -5.05 -20.64
C ARG A 336 20.28 -6.18 -20.93
N ASN A 337 20.51 -6.97 -21.98
CA ASN A 337 19.58 -8.03 -22.37
C ASN A 337 19.57 -9.16 -21.36
N ARG A 338 18.36 -9.47 -20.90
CA ARG A 338 18.07 -10.62 -20.05
C ARG A 338 17.32 -11.70 -20.82
N VAL A 339 17.00 -11.43 -22.09
CA VAL A 339 16.34 -12.39 -22.99
C VAL A 339 17.14 -12.54 -24.28
N SER A 340 17.48 -13.77 -24.63
CA SER A 340 18.12 -14.16 -25.88
C SER A 340 17.12 -14.88 -26.76
N VAL A 341 17.03 -14.48 -28.03
CA VAL A 341 16.16 -15.14 -29.01
C VAL A 341 17.04 -15.76 -30.09
N LEU A 342 16.99 -17.08 -30.19
CA LEU A 342 17.85 -17.88 -31.05
C LEU A 342 17.03 -18.66 -32.09
N PRO A 343 17.63 -19.01 -33.24
CA PRO A 343 17.01 -19.95 -34.16
C PRO A 343 16.90 -21.33 -33.50
N GLY A 344 15.72 -21.94 -33.63
CA GLY A 344 15.40 -23.28 -33.14
C GLY A 344 15.14 -24.27 -34.28
N PRO A 345 14.43 -25.38 -34.01
CA PRO A 345 14.14 -26.39 -35.02
C PRO A 345 13.24 -25.86 -36.14
N ALA A 346 13.22 -26.55 -37.28
CA ALA A 346 12.31 -26.23 -38.37
C ALA A 346 10.84 -26.40 -37.93
N ALA A 347 10.00 -25.43 -38.30
CA ALA A 347 8.57 -25.49 -38.06
C ALA A 347 7.93 -26.67 -38.81
N ARG A 348 7.04 -27.42 -38.13
CA ARG A 348 6.26 -28.51 -38.77
C ARG A 348 5.08 -27.98 -39.57
N SER A 349 4.60 -26.79 -39.21
CA SER A 349 3.48 -26.09 -39.85
C SER A 349 3.86 -24.61 -40.05
N PRO A 350 3.37 -23.95 -41.12
CA PRO A 350 3.54 -22.51 -41.31
C PRO A 350 3.06 -21.66 -40.12
N GLN A 351 2.05 -22.15 -39.37
CA GLN A 351 1.50 -21.45 -38.21
C GLN A 351 2.42 -21.46 -36.99
N ASP A 352 3.47 -22.29 -37.00
CA ASP A 352 4.42 -22.39 -35.90
C ASP A 352 5.64 -21.51 -36.09
N ILE A 353 5.82 -20.93 -37.28
CA ILE A 353 6.97 -20.06 -37.58
C ILE A 353 6.98 -18.90 -36.57
N TYR A 354 8.14 -18.68 -35.94
CA TYR A 354 8.37 -17.70 -34.88
C TYR A 354 7.60 -17.92 -33.57
N LYS A 355 7.01 -19.10 -33.37
CA LYS A 355 6.59 -19.52 -32.02
C LYS A 355 7.76 -20.09 -31.24
N VAL A 356 7.69 -19.99 -29.91
CA VAL A 356 8.70 -20.54 -29.00
C VAL A 356 8.65 -22.07 -29.06
N ALA A 357 9.72 -22.68 -29.57
CA ALA A 357 9.91 -24.13 -29.63
C ALA A 357 10.56 -24.66 -28.35
N LEU A 358 11.50 -23.90 -27.80
CA LEU A 358 12.21 -24.22 -26.56
C LEU A 358 12.40 -22.96 -25.73
N GLN A 359 12.36 -23.12 -24.43
CA GLN A 359 12.63 -22.09 -23.45
C GLN A 359 13.62 -22.62 -22.41
N LEU A 360 14.64 -21.84 -22.10
CA LEU A 360 15.57 -22.08 -21.00
C LEU A 360 15.67 -20.82 -20.13
N PRO A 361 15.67 -20.92 -18.80
CA PRO A 361 15.45 -22.13 -18.02
C PRO A 361 14.00 -22.63 -18.14
N ALA A 362 13.73 -23.83 -17.61
CA ALA A 362 12.40 -24.44 -17.70
C ALA A 362 11.32 -23.59 -17.00
N PRO A 363 10.04 -23.71 -17.41
CA PRO A 363 8.94 -23.06 -16.71
C PRO A 363 8.91 -23.41 -15.22
N GLY A 364 8.58 -22.44 -14.36
CA GLY A 364 8.63 -22.59 -12.91
C GLY A 364 10.00 -22.30 -12.28
N THR A 365 11.04 -22.04 -13.08
CA THR A 365 12.35 -21.65 -12.52
C THR A 365 12.27 -20.29 -11.83
N PRO A 366 12.74 -20.13 -10.59
CA PRO A 366 12.78 -18.84 -9.91
C PRO A 366 13.62 -17.80 -10.66
N ILE A 367 13.08 -16.60 -10.84
CA ILE A 367 13.72 -15.43 -11.42
C ILE A 367 14.51 -14.72 -10.32
N LYS A 368 15.81 -14.55 -10.56
CA LYS A 368 16.80 -13.88 -9.73
C LYS A 368 17.40 -12.69 -10.49
N ASN A 369 18.17 -11.88 -9.79
CA ASN A 369 18.84 -10.70 -10.35
C ASN A 369 19.78 -10.99 -11.53
N ASP A 370 20.19 -12.25 -11.74
CA ASP A 370 21.06 -12.72 -12.81
C ASP A 370 20.39 -13.66 -13.82
N THR A 371 19.10 -13.99 -13.63
CA THR A 371 18.36 -14.88 -14.54
C THR A 371 18.33 -14.33 -15.97
N THR A 372 18.75 -15.14 -16.91
CA THR A 372 18.56 -14.90 -18.35
C THR A 372 17.61 -15.96 -18.92
N VAL A 373 16.80 -15.57 -19.89
CA VAL A 373 15.87 -16.46 -20.58
C VAL A 373 16.27 -16.58 -22.04
N GLU A 374 16.53 -17.80 -22.50
CA GLU A 374 16.76 -18.14 -23.90
C GLU A 374 15.49 -18.71 -24.51
N LEU A 375 15.05 -18.13 -25.63
CA LEU A 375 13.95 -18.61 -26.44
C LEU A 375 14.50 -19.12 -27.77
N LYS A 376 14.27 -20.39 -28.09
CA LYS A 376 14.51 -20.91 -29.45
C LYS A 376 13.20 -20.91 -30.21
N LEU A 377 13.18 -20.24 -31.35
CA LEU A 377 11.96 -20.12 -32.17
C LEU A 377 11.92 -21.20 -33.26
N PHE A 378 10.73 -21.68 -33.59
CA PHE A 378 10.57 -22.48 -34.81
C PHE A 378 10.91 -21.63 -36.03
N MET A 379 11.82 -22.16 -36.86
CA MET A 379 12.31 -21.48 -38.06
C MET A 379 11.55 -21.92 -39.30
N ASP A 380 11.45 -21.04 -40.30
CA ASP A 380 10.92 -21.44 -41.61
C ASP A 380 11.87 -22.49 -42.24
N PRO A 381 11.42 -23.71 -42.55
CA PRO A 381 12.25 -24.72 -43.22
C PRO A 381 12.83 -24.25 -44.55
N ARG A 382 12.24 -23.22 -45.18
CA ARG A 382 12.75 -22.61 -46.42
C ARG A 382 13.90 -21.63 -46.19
N SER A 383 14.03 -21.07 -44.98
CA SER A 383 15.10 -20.13 -44.65
C SER A 383 16.46 -20.80 -44.37
N ALA A 384 16.50 -22.12 -44.16
CA ALA A 384 17.73 -22.87 -43.88
C ALA A 384 18.50 -23.31 -45.14
N LYS A 385 18.00 -23.02 -46.35
CA LYS A 385 18.57 -23.42 -47.65
C LYS A 385 19.36 -22.31 -48.37
N LYS A 386 19.67 -21.20 -47.69
CA LYS A 386 20.60 -20.16 -48.13
C LYS A 386 21.71 -20.05 -47.10
#